data_AF-A0A822FXY1-F1
#
_entry.id   AF-A0A822FXY1-F1
#
_cell.length_a   1.000
_cell.length_b   1.000
_cell.length_c   1.000
_cell.angle_alpha   90.00
_cell.angle_beta   90.00
_cell.angle_gamma   90.00
#
_symmetry.space_group_name_H-M   'P 1'
#
loop_
_entity.id
_entity.type
_entity.pdbx_description
1 polymer ?
#
loop_
_entity_poly.entity_id
_entity_poly.type
_entity_poly.pdbx_seq_one_letter_code
_entity_poly.pdbx_strand_id
1 'polypeptide(L)' 'DAVIIAPWRQEKSLHELPAGSAIGTSSTRRIAQLKLSYPKLTFKNIRGNMNTRWEKLSNPELGYDAMIAAVAGFQRLNWA' A
#
# COMPACT_ATOMS: atom_id res chain seq x y z
N ASP A 1 -10.96 2.17 -3.65
CA ASP A 1 -9.53 2.27 -3.29
C ASP A 1 -8.78 1.18 -4.04
N ALA A 2 -7.48 1.36 -4.32
CA ALA A 2 -6.64 0.38 -5.00
C ALA A 2 -5.53 -0.10 -4.05
N VAL A 3 -5.18 -1.38 -4.18
CA VAL A 3 -4.01 -2.00 -3.55
C VAL A 3 -2.90 -2.05 -4.57
N ILE A 4 -1.70 -1.67 -4.15
CA ILE A 4 -0.49 -1.76 -4.96
C ILE A 4 0.50 -2.56 -4.14
N ILE A 5 0.77 -3.78 -4.56
CA ILE A 5 1.79 -4.63 -3.94
C ILE A 5 3.16 -4.13 -4.37
N ALA A 6 4.14 -4.15 -3.46
CA ALA A 6 5.48 -3.70 -3.77
C ALA A 6 6.11 -4.56 -4.88
N PRO A 7 6.90 -3.97 -5.80
CA PRO A 7 7.39 -4.68 -6.98
C PRO A 7 8.35 -5.83 -6.67
N TRP A 8 8.93 -5.85 -5.47
CA TRP A 8 9.82 -6.91 -4.99
C TRP A 8 9.06 -8.07 -4.32
N ARG A 9 7.73 -8.01 -4.25
CA ARG A 9 6.85 -9.05 -3.73
C ARG A 9 6.21 -9.85 -4.86
N GLN A 10 5.81 -11.08 -4.56
CA GLN A 10 5.17 -11.99 -5.54
C GLN A 10 3.66 -12.09 -5.34
N GLU A 11 3.17 -11.72 -4.15
CA GLU A 11 1.76 -11.72 -3.79
C GLU A 11 0.96 -10.77 -4.66
N LYS A 12 -0.32 -11.10 -4.88
CA LYS A 12 -1.21 -10.30 -5.74
C LYS A 12 -2.30 -9.58 -4.97
N SER A 13 -2.45 -9.87 -3.67
CA SER A 13 -3.52 -9.31 -2.84
C SER A 13 -3.11 -9.15 -1.38
N LEU A 14 -3.86 -8.34 -0.62
CA LEU A 14 -3.63 -8.18 0.82
C LEU A 14 -3.82 -9.49 1.61
N HIS A 15 -4.63 -10.41 1.11
CA HIS A 15 -4.91 -11.69 1.79
C HIS A 15 -3.67 -12.60 1.80
N GLU A 16 -2.92 -12.58 0.71
CA GLU A 16 -1.72 -13.39 0.50
C GLU A 16 -0.53 -12.88 1.32
N LEU A 17 -0.53 -11.61 1.75
CA LEU A 17 0.58 -11.05 2.50
C LEU A 17 0.76 -11.76 3.86
N PRO A 18 2.00 -12.14 4.24
CA PRO A 18 2.31 -12.67 5.56
C PRO A 18 1.94 -11.71 6.68
N ALA A 19 1.71 -12.28 7.87
CA ALA A 19 1.49 -11.51 9.07
C ALA A 19 2.67 -10.55 9.34
N GLY A 20 2.38 -9.35 9.83
CA GLY A 20 3.36 -8.30 10.04
C GLY A 20 3.61 -7.40 8.83
N SER A 21 3.20 -7.80 7.61
CA SER A 21 3.42 -7.00 6.40
C SER A 21 2.89 -5.56 6.55
N ALA A 22 3.69 -4.61 6.11
CA ALA A 22 3.52 -3.18 6.30
C ALA A 22 2.81 -2.53 5.12
N ILE A 23 1.63 -1.99 5.39
CA ILE A 23 0.78 -1.32 4.41
C ILE A 23 0.91 0.20 4.54
N GLY A 24 1.39 0.84 3.48
CA GLY A 24 1.55 2.27 3.37
C GLY A 24 0.21 2.99 3.13
N THR A 25 -0.28 3.72 4.13
CA THR A 25 -1.36 4.71 3.93
C THR A 25 -1.39 5.71 5.09
N SER A 26 -1.67 6.99 4.78
CA SER A 26 -1.86 8.04 5.80
C SER A 26 -3.34 8.42 5.98
N SER A 27 -4.27 7.64 5.43
CA SER A 27 -5.71 7.87 5.60
C SER A 27 -6.23 7.10 6.81
N THR A 28 -6.67 7.82 7.85
CA THR A 28 -7.27 7.23 9.05
C THR A 28 -8.49 6.37 8.71
N ARG A 29 -9.33 6.82 7.76
CA ARG A 29 -10.47 6.06 7.23
C ARG A 29 -10.04 4.69 6.69
N ARG A 30 -9.01 4.64 5.84
CA ARG A 30 -8.53 3.37 5.25
C ARG A 30 -7.91 2.47 6.30
N ILE A 31 -7.12 3.02 7.22
CA ILE A 31 -6.50 2.26 8.31
C ILE A 31 -7.58 1.60 9.18
N ALA A 32 -8.62 2.33 9.56
CA ALA A 32 -9.70 1.79 10.39
C ALA A 32 -10.41 0.60 9.71
N GLN A 33 -10.74 0.73 8.43
CA GLN A 33 -11.37 -0.35 7.66
C GLN A 33 -10.44 -1.56 7.50
N LEU A 34 -9.17 -1.32 7.17
CA LEU A 34 -8.21 -2.39 6.93
C LEU A 34 -7.82 -3.14 8.20
N LYS A 35 -7.78 -2.48 9.36
CA LYS A 35 -7.53 -3.16 10.65
C LYS A 35 -8.62 -4.16 11.00
N LEU A 36 -9.87 -3.88 10.63
CA LEU A 36 -10.99 -4.81 10.85
C LEU A 36 -10.89 -6.03 9.93
N SER A 37 -10.62 -5.82 8.64
CA SER A 37 -10.57 -6.90 7.64
C SER A 37 -9.26 -7.68 7.62
N TYR A 38 -8.14 -7.05 8.01
CA TYR A 38 -6.79 -7.63 7.93
C TYR A 38 -6.00 -7.37 9.24
N PRO A 39 -6.44 -7.95 10.37
CA PRO A 39 -5.83 -7.70 11.68
C PRO A 39 -4.37 -8.16 11.77
N LYS A 40 -3.93 -9.07 10.89
CA LYS A 40 -2.54 -9.56 10.81
C LYS A 40 -1.56 -8.55 10.17
N LEU A 41 -2.04 -7.49 9.53
CA LEU A 41 -1.21 -6.53 8.81
C LEU A 41 -0.88 -5.31 9.68
N THR A 42 0.25 -4.67 9.40
CA THR A 42 0.66 -3.43 10.05
C THR A 42 0.46 -2.24 9.11
N PHE A 43 0.30 -1.03 9.66
CA PHE A 43 -0.02 0.16 8.87
C PHE A 43 0.98 1.27 9.18
N LYS A 44 1.65 1.77 8.14
CA LYS A 44 2.65 2.83 8.22
C LYS A 44 2.23 4.03 7.40
N ASN A 45 2.57 5.22 7.87
CA ASN A 45 2.34 6.45 7.12
C ASN A 45 3.22 6.49 5.86
N ILE A 46 2.62 6.80 4.72
CA ILE A 46 3.35 7.06 3.47
C ILE A 46 2.83 8.39 2.88
N ARG A 47 3.75 9.35 2.76
CA ARG A 47 3.45 10.72 2.30
C ARG A 47 4.34 11.10 1.11
N GLY A 48 3.88 12.11 0.37
CA GLY A 48 4.43 12.54 -0.91
C GLY A 48 3.34 12.54 -2.00
N ASN A 49 3.70 12.98 -3.21
CA ASN A 49 2.89 12.77 -4.40
C ASN A 49 2.92 11.29 -4.83
N MET A 50 2.27 10.92 -5.94
CA MET A 50 2.22 9.51 -6.38
C MET A 50 3.61 8.94 -6.67
N ASN A 51 4.46 9.67 -7.38
CA ASN A 51 5.81 9.22 -7.74
C ASN A 51 6.67 8.98 -6.50
N THR A 52 6.70 9.91 -5.56
CA THR A 52 7.46 9.74 -4.30
C THR A 52 6.93 8.57 -3.47
N ARG A 53 5.61 8.29 -3.52
CA ARG A 53 5.05 7.10 -2.84
C ARG A 53 5.45 5.81 -3.55
N TRP A 54 5.48 5.81 -4.88
CA TRP A 54 5.93 4.68 -5.68
C TRP A 54 7.40 4.36 -5.45
N GLU A 55 8.27 5.38 -5.43
CA GLU A 55 9.70 5.22 -5.09
C GLU A 55 9.88 4.60 -3.70
N LYS A 56 9.11 5.08 -2.72
CA LYS A 56 9.15 4.54 -1.36
C LYS A 56 8.68 3.09 -1.27
N LEU A 57 7.64 2.74 -2.02
CA LEU A 57 7.13 1.37 -2.10
C LEU A 57 8.14 0.44 -2.79
N SER A 58 8.82 0.94 -3.82
CA SER A 58 9.76 0.18 -4.63
C SER A 58 11.10 -0.04 -3.92
N ASN A 59 11.42 0.75 -2.90
CA ASN A 59 12.61 0.56 -2.08
C ASN A 59 12.34 -0.45 -0.93
N PRO A 60 12.91 -1.66 -0.98
CA PRO A 60 12.72 -2.68 0.06
C PRO A 60 13.26 -2.26 1.44
N GLU A 61 14.28 -1.39 1.50
CA GLU A 61 14.86 -0.92 2.76
C GLU A 61 13.89 -0.08 3.59
N LEU A 62 12.90 0.55 2.94
CA LEU A 62 11.88 1.34 3.63
C LEU A 62 10.76 0.49 4.24
N GLY A 63 10.70 -0.80 3.88
CA GLY A 63 9.79 -1.79 4.47
C GLY A 63 8.33 -1.43 4.27
N TYR A 64 7.89 -1.30 3.01
CA TYR A 64 6.49 -1.22 2.61
C TYR A 64 6.16 -2.39 1.69
N ASP A 65 5.33 -3.32 2.13
CA ASP A 65 4.93 -4.50 1.34
C ASP A 65 3.78 -4.18 0.37
N ALA A 66 2.99 -3.17 0.69
CA ALA A 66 1.96 -2.63 -0.19
C ALA A 66 1.64 -1.16 0.15
N MET A 67 0.91 -0.47 -0.73
CA MET A 67 0.27 0.81 -0.41
C MET A 67 -1.19 0.85 -0.83
N ILE A 68 -1.95 1.77 -0.22
CA ILE A 68 -3.34 2.04 -0.58
C ILE A 68 -3.50 3.45 -1.14
N ALA A 69 -3.99 3.54 -2.36
CA ALA A 69 -4.22 4.79 -3.07
C ALA A 69 -5.60 4.81 -3.75
N ALA A 70 -6.00 5.97 -4.27
CA ALA A 70 -7.26 6.09 -5.00
C ALA A 70 -7.06 5.64 -6.45
N VAL A 71 -7.99 4.82 -6.97
CA VAL A 71 -8.00 4.35 -8.38
C VAL A 71 -7.92 5.52 -9.35
N ALA A 72 -8.70 6.58 -9.11
CA ALA A 72 -8.72 7.77 -9.95
C ALA A 72 -7.35 8.47 -10.08
N GLY A 73 -6.44 8.30 -9.11
CA GLY A 73 -5.08 8.81 -9.21
C GLY A 73 -4.28 8.10 -10.30
N PHE A 74 -4.41 6.76 -10.40
CA PHE A 74 -3.73 5.95 -11.41
C PHE A 74 -4.29 6.19 -12.81
N GLN A 75 -5.62 6.27 -12.92
CA GLN A 75 -6.28 6.52 -14.20
C GLN A 75 -5.83 7.86 -14.82
N ARG A 76 -5.72 8.91 -14.01
CA ARG A 76 -5.25 10.22 -14.47
C ARG A 76 -3.78 10.23 -14.88
N LEU A 77 -2.98 9.32 -14.33
CA LEU A 77 -1.55 9.17 -14.62
C LEU A 77 -1.29 8.14 -15.73
N ASN A 78 -2.33 7.51 -16.30
CA ASN A 78 -2.23 6.40 -17.25
C ASN A 78 -1.38 5.22 -16.73
N TRP A 79 -1.53 4.88 -15.45
CA TRP A 79 -0.88 3.72 -14.81
C TRP A 79 -1.82 2.52 -14.61
N ALA A 80 -3.03 2.59 -15.16
CA ALA A 80 -4.09 1.61 -15.01
C ALA A 80 -4.18 0.68 -16.23
#